data_AF-A0A420WP40-F1
#
_entry.id   AF-A0A420WP40-F1
#
_cell.length_a   1.000
_cell.length_b   1.000
_cell.length_c   1.000
_cell.angle_alpha   90.00
_cell.angle_beta   90.00
_cell.angle_gamma   90.00
#
_symmetry.space_group_name_H-M   'P 1'
#
loop_
_entity.id
_entity.type
_entity.pdbx_description
1 polymer ?
#
loop_
_entity_poly.entity_id
_entity_poly.type
_entity_poly.pdbx_seq_one_letter_code
_entity_poly.pdbx_strand_id
1 'polypeptide(L)'
;MTDLSAIRILPTDPEHYIGLGREQEARGDIDDAIDSYRTAIFHAPRSVPALTALGDLLVRLGQNDAAVRCYRLALLVDPTCRTAARNVAQLKTSGEVSLYRLGLALHPMPEMVSLGTARVMDDAALAD
;
A
#
# COMPACT_ATOMS: atom_id res chain seq x y z
N MET A 1 26.53 39.02 24.71
CA MET A 1 27.02 37.66 24.39
C MET A 1 25.82 36.91 23.85
N THR A 2 25.63 36.95 22.54
CA THR A 2 24.45 36.40 21.86
C THR A 2 24.58 34.88 21.84
N ASP A 3 23.62 34.21 22.48
CA ASP A 3 23.54 32.77 22.62
C ASP A 3 23.23 32.13 21.26
N LEU A 4 24.27 31.72 20.52
CA LEU A 4 24.17 31.04 19.21
C LEU A 4 24.22 29.51 19.35
N SER A 5 24.12 28.97 20.57
CA SER A 5 24.37 27.56 20.90
C SER A 5 23.28 26.59 20.44
N ALA A 6 22.11 27.09 20.01
CA ALA A 6 20.96 26.27 19.67
C ALA A 6 20.64 26.30 18.17
N ILE A 7 21.67 26.32 17.31
CA ILE A 7 21.48 25.91 15.91
C ILE A 7 21.09 24.44 15.96
N ARG A 8 19.79 24.17 15.99
CA ARG A 8 19.20 22.84 15.83
C ARG A 8 19.63 22.36 14.46
N ILE A 9 20.75 21.64 14.40
CA ILE A 9 21.17 20.91 13.22
C ILE A 9 20.11 19.83 13.04
N LEU A 10 19.04 20.17 12.32
CA LEU A 10 18.08 19.20 11.86
C LEU A 10 18.86 18.23 10.96
N PRO A 11 18.94 16.94 11.29
CA PRO A 11 19.67 15.99 10.47
C PRO A 11 19.01 15.98 9.09
N THR A 12 19.68 16.48 8.06
CA THR A 12 19.17 16.50 6.69
C THR A 12 19.20 15.12 6.01
N ASP A 13 19.58 14.09 6.77
CA ASP A 13 19.76 12.72 6.31
C ASP A 13 18.40 12.00 6.34
N PRO A 14 17.86 11.54 5.20
CA PRO A 14 16.56 10.89 5.15
C PRO A 14 16.51 9.63 6.02
N GLU A 15 17.62 8.91 6.20
CA GLU A 15 17.72 7.75 7.09
C GLU A 15 17.35 8.07 8.55
N HIS A 16 17.69 9.26 9.04
CA HIS A 16 17.34 9.68 10.39
C HIS A 16 15.82 9.78 10.55
N TYR A 17 15.16 10.48 9.64
CA TYR A 17 13.72 10.66 9.66
C TYR A 17 12.95 9.35 9.39
N ILE A 18 13.49 8.45 8.57
CA ILE A 18 12.95 7.09 8.41
C ILE A 18 13.03 6.32 9.73
N GLY A 19 14.18 6.40 10.42
CA GLY A 19 14.37 5.76 11.72
C GLY A 19 13.38 6.30 12.77
N LEU A 20 13.24 7.62 12.84
CA LEU A 20 12.29 8.28 13.72
C LEU A 20 10.84 7.86 13.44
N GLY A 21 10.45 7.84 12.15
CA GLY A 21 9.12 7.39 11.75
C GLY A 21 8.84 5.96 12.18
N ARG A 22 9.81 5.05 12.03
CA ARG A 22 9.65 3.63 12.45
C ARG A 22 9.47 3.49 13.96
N GLU A 23 10.22 4.28 14.72
CA GLU A 23 10.11 4.31 16.17
C GLU A 23 8.74 4.85 16.62
N GLN A 24 8.24 5.91 15.98
CA GLN A 24 6.90 6.45 16.21
C GLN A 24 5.80 5.44 15.83
N GLU A 25 5.94 4.73 14.70
CA GLU A 25 5.03 3.64 14.34
C GLU A 25 4.98 2.55 15.41
N ALA A 26 6.13 2.17 15.96
CA ALA A 26 6.23 1.13 16.99
C ALA A 26 5.54 1.56 18.30
N ARG A 27 5.55 2.87 18.60
CA ARG A 27 4.84 3.47 19.73
C ARG A 27 3.35 3.71 19.47
N GLY A 28 2.90 3.62 18.22
CA GLY A 28 1.53 3.91 17.81
C GLY A 28 1.27 5.40 17.54
N ASP A 29 2.31 6.23 17.52
CA ASP A 29 2.27 7.65 17.21
C ASP A 29 2.16 7.84 15.68
N ILE A 30 1.04 7.41 15.09
CA ILE A 30 0.89 7.25 13.63
C ILE A 30 1.03 8.57 12.87
N ASP A 31 0.42 9.65 13.35
CA ASP A 31 0.46 10.94 12.66
C ASP A 31 1.89 11.50 12.62
N ASP A 32 2.60 11.39 13.74
CA ASP A 32 4.00 11.78 13.83
C ASP A 32 4.89 10.93 12.90
N ALA A 33 4.61 9.62 12.80
CA ALA A 33 5.33 8.74 11.88
C ALA A 33 5.17 9.16 10.41
N ILE A 34 3.95 9.53 10.01
CA ILE A 34 3.66 10.03 8.66
C ILE A 34 4.47 11.30 8.39
N ASP A 35 4.49 12.24 9.34
CA ASP A 35 5.21 13.50 9.19
C ASP A 35 6.72 13.30 9.14
N SER A 36 7.26 12.36 9.91
CA SER A 36 8.66 11.96 9.83
C SER A 36 9.01 11.39 8.45
N TYR A 37 8.21 10.48 7.89
CA TYR A 37 8.48 9.97 6.53
C TYR A 37 8.31 11.03 5.45
N ARG A 38 7.34 11.93 5.58
CA ARG A 38 7.18 13.06 4.66
C ARG A 38 8.38 13.99 4.71
N THR A 39 8.93 14.23 5.90
CA THR A 39 10.16 15.01 6.07
C THR A 39 11.36 14.32 5.42
N ALA A 40 11.48 12.99 5.57
CA ALA A 40 12.48 12.20 4.85
C ALA A 40 12.37 12.36 3.33
N ILE A 41 11.14 12.31 2.80
CA ILE A 41 10.86 12.50 1.35
C ILE A 41 11.12 13.94 0.93
N PHE A 42 10.84 14.93 1.78
CA PHE A 42 11.11 16.34 1.48
C PHE A 42 12.61 16.59 1.28
N HIS A 43 13.45 16.02 2.15
CA HIS A 43 14.90 16.13 2.04
C HIS A 43 15.49 15.24 0.94
N ALA A 44 14.89 14.06 0.70
CA ALA A 44 15.31 13.14 -0.35
C ALA A 44 14.10 12.61 -1.13
N PRO A 45 13.62 13.34 -2.15
CA PRO A 45 12.43 12.96 -2.93
C PRO A 45 12.59 11.64 -3.70
N ARG A 46 13.84 11.20 -3.89
CA ARG A 46 14.20 9.94 -4.56
C ARG A 46 14.60 8.85 -3.57
N SER A 47 14.31 8.99 -2.29
CA SER A 47 14.56 7.93 -1.31
C SER A 47 13.52 6.82 -1.49
N VAL A 48 13.91 5.75 -2.18
CA VAL A 48 13.12 4.51 -2.30
C VAL A 48 12.74 3.99 -0.90
N PRO A 49 13.65 3.90 0.09
CA PRO A 49 13.29 3.49 1.45
C PRO A 49 12.18 4.35 2.08
N ALA A 50 12.27 5.69 2.00
CA ALA A 50 11.25 6.58 2.57
C ALA A 50 9.88 6.42 1.90
N LEU A 51 9.87 6.35 0.56
CA LEU A 51 8.65 6.15 -0.22
C LEU A 51 7.99 4.80 0.09
N THR A 52 8.79 3.74 0.24
CA THR A 52 8.26 2.42 0.62
C THR A 52 7.76 2.38 2.06
N ALA A 53 8.46 3.02 3.01
CA ALA A 53 8.04 3.06 4.41
C ALA A 53 6.71 3.79 4.60
N LEU A 54 6.56 4.98 3.99
CA LEU A 54 5.28 5.69 3.99
C LEU A 54 4.18 4.87 3.31
N GLY A 55 4.50 4.21 2.19
CA GLY A 55 3.57 3.31 1.51
C GLY A 55 3.06 2.19 2.41
N ASP A 56 3.96 1.51 3.11
CA ASP A 56 3.65 0.41 4.02
C ASP A 56 2.75 0.87 5.20
N LEU A 57 3.04 2.04 5.77
CA LEU A 57 2.20 2.64 6.80
C LEU A 57 0.79 2.94 6.27
N LEU A 58 0.69 3.54 5.09
CA LEU A 58 -0.60 3.88 4.48
C LEU A 58 -1.45 2.64 4.18
N VAL A 59 -0.84 1.51 3.81
CA VAL A 59 -1.55 0.22 3.67
C VAL A 59 -2.14 -0.22 5.00
N ARG A 60 -1.37 -0.14 6.10
CA ARG A 60 -1.84 -0.50 7.44
C ARG A 60 -3.01 0.38 7.90
N LEU A 61 -3.07 1.62 7.42
CA LEU A 61 -4.16 2.56 7.68
C LEU A 61 -5.34 2.42 6.71
N GLY A 62 -5.30 1.46 5.77
CA GLY A 62 -6.33 1.25 4.75
C GLY A 62 -6.35 2.29 3.63
N GLN A 63 -5.37 3.19 3.59
CA GLN A 63 -5.25 4.24 2.56
C GLN A 63 -4.55 3.73 1.31
N ASN A 64 -5.12 2.68 0.71
CA ASN A 64 -4.50 1.91 -0.38
C ASN A 64 -4.16 2.77 -1.61
N ASP A 65 -5.01 3.73 -1.99
CA ASP A 65 -4.73 4.61 -3.13
C ASP A 65 -3.51 5.50 -2.90
N ALA A 66 -3.33 6.02 -1.68
CA ALA A 66 -2.18 6.81 -1.32
C ALA A 66 -0.90 5.95 -1.27
N ALA A 67 -1.00 4.73 -0.72
CA ALA A 67 0.08 3.76 -0.72
C ALA A 67 0.56 3.41 -2.14
N VAL A 68 -0.38 3.13 -3.06
CA VAL A 68 -0.07 2.83 -4.46
C VAL A 68 0.68 3.98 -5.14
N ARG A 69 0.33 5.24 -4.85
CA ARG A 69 1.08 6.40 -5.36
C ARG A 69 2.52 6.41 -4.84
N CYS A 70 2.72 6.15 -3.55
CA CYS A 70 4.06 6.09 -2.95
C CYS A 70 4.92 4.99 -3.59
N TYR A 71 4.38 3.77 -3.75
CA TYR A 71 5.10 2.68 -4.39
C TYR A 71 5.37 2.91 -5.87
N ARG A 72 4.46 3.57 -6.60
CA ARG A 72 4.72 3.97 -7.99
C ARG A 72 5.85 4.97 -8.10
N LEU A 73 5.91 5.95 -7.20
CA LEU A 73 7.05 6.87 -7.12
C LEU A 73 8.35 6.11 -6.82
N ALA A 74 8.33 5.14 -5.90
CA ALA A 74 9.48 4.29 -5.61
C ALA A 74 9.96 3.52 -6.86
N LEU A 75 9.03 2.98 -7.66
CA LEU A 75 9.34 2.28 -8.91
C LEU A 75 9.81 3.21 -10.05
N LEU A 76 9.40 4.48 -10.04
CA LEU A 76 9.94 5.47 -10.99
C LEU A 76 11.40 5.79 -10.67
N VAL A 77 11.79 5.73 -9.39
CA VAL A 77 13.17 5.96 -8.97
C VAL A 77 14.01 4.70 -9.16
N ASP A 78 13.52 3.54 -8.71
CA ASP A 78 14.14 2.23 -8.88
C ASP A 78 13.10 1.23 -9.43
N PRO A 79 13.08 1.03 -10.77
CA PRO A 79 12.18 0.06 -11.41
C PRO A 79 12.39 -1.39 -10.96
N THR A 80 13.52 -1.71 -10.32
CA THR A 80 13.85 -3.07 -9.85
C THR A 80 13.43 -3.33 -8.41
N CYS A 81 12.83 -2.34 -7.74
CA CYS A 81 12.35 -2.45 -6.36
C CYS A 81 11.21 -3.48 -6.24
N ARG A 82 11.57 -4.73 -5.92
CA ARG A 82 10.63 -5.86 -5.80
C ARG A 82 9.54 -5.61 -4.76
N THR A 83 9.87 -4.95 -3.65
CA THR A 83 8.91 -4.64 -2.58
C THR A 83 7.80 -3.74 -3.10
N ALA A 84 8.15 -2.63 -3.75
CA ALA A 84 7.17 -1.70 -4.31
C ALA A 84 6.34 -2.36 -5.42
N ALA A 85 6.96 -3.13 -6.32
CA ALA A 85 6.26 -3.85 -7.38
C ALA A 85 5.23 -4.85 -6.82
N ARG A 86 5.64 -5.67 -5.84
CA ARG A 86 4.76 -6.63 -5.17
C ARG A 86 3.58 -5.94 -4.48
N ASN A 87 3.86 -4.87 -3.73
CA ASN A 87 2.82 -4.18 -2.96
C ASN A 87 1.81 -3.47 -3.89
N VAL A 88 2.24 -2.89 -5.02
CA VAL A 88 1.31 -2.35 -6.05
C VAL A 88 0.44 -3.45 -6.65
N ALA A 89 1.04 -4.59 -7.01
CA ALA A 89 0.30 -5.71 -7.59
C ALA A 89 -0.76 -6.23 -6.61
N GLN A 90 -0.40 -6.42 -5.34
CA GLN A 90 -1.30 -6.88 -4.29
C GLN A 90 -2.45 -5.90 -4.02
N LEU A 91 -2.18 -4.59 -3.99
CA LEU A 91 -3.21 -3.58 -3.72
C LEU A 91 -4.17 -3.39 -4.90
N LYS A 92 -3.69 -3.55 -6.13
CA LYS A 92 -4.56 -3.51 -7.31
C LYS A 92 -5.48 -4.72 -7.36
N THR A 93 -4.95 -5.92 -7.13
CA THR A 93 -5.79 -7.13 -7.14
C THR A 93 -6.77 -7.12 -5.97
N SER A 94 -6.38 -6.63 -4.79
CA SER A 94 -7.33 -6.50 -3.68
C SER A 94 -8.39 -5.42 -3.94
N GLY A 95 -8.04 -4.30 -4.57
CA GLY A 95 -8.99 -3.26 -4.98
C GLY A 95 -9.98 -3.76 -6.04
N GLU A 96 -9.50 -4.45 -7.07
CA GLU A 96 -10.33 -5.06 -8.12
C GLU A 96 -11.23 -6.17 -7.56
N VAL A 97 -10.72 -7.04 -6.69
CA VAL A 97 -11.53 -8.04 -5.98
C VAL A 97 -12.55 -7.36 -5.05
N SER A 98 -12.20 -6.25 -4.40
CA SER A 98 -13.13 -5.50 -3.54
C SER A 98 -14.26 -4.86 -4.34
N LEU A 99 -13.93 -4.21 -5.47
CA LEU A 99 -14.92 -3.63 -6.38
C LEU A 99 -15.79 -4.71 -7.04
N TYR A 100 -15.19 -5.83 -7.43
CA TYR A 100 -15.93 -6.98 -7.98
C TYR A 100 -16.91 -7.56 -6.95
N ARG A 101 -16.47 -7.75 -5.70
CA ARG A 101 -17.33 -8.23 -4.61
C ARG A 101 -18.43 -7.23 -4.25
N LEU A 102 -18.14 -5.93 -4.25
CA LEU A 102 -19.14 -4.88 -4.06
C LEU A 102 -20.14 -4.81 -5.22
N GLY A 103 -19.67 -4.94 -6.46
CA GLY A 103 -20.52 -4.98 -7.66
C GLY A 103 -21.51 -6.15 -7.64
N LEU A 104 -21.03 -7.35 -7.28
CA LEU A 104 -21.87 -8.53 -7.05
C LEU A 104 -22.88 -8.36 -5.91
N ALA A 105 -22.51 -7.64 -4.85
CA ALA A 105 -23.39 -7.38 -3.71
C ALA A 105 -24.47 -6.33 -4.02
N LEU A 106 -24.17 -5.36 -4.89
CA LEU A 106 -25.10 -4.29 -5.28
C LEU A 106 -26.01 -4.68 -6.44
N HIS A 107 -25.54 -5.56 -7.33
CA HIS A 107 -26.35 -6.14 -8.40
C HIS A 107 -26.00 -7.63 -8.54
N PRO A 108 -26.82 -8.55 -8.00
CA PRO A 108 -26.73 -9.95 -8.40
C PRO A 108 -27.11 -10.04 -9.88
N MET A 109 -26.10 -10.00 -10.77
CA MET A 109 -26.31 -10.27 -12.19
C MET A 109 -26.71 -11.74 -12.35
N PRO A 110 -27.88 -12.06 -12.97
CA PRO A 110 -28.33 -13.44 -13.13
C PRO A 110 -27.53 -14.27 -14.15
N GLU A 111 -26.43 -13.76 -14.72
CA GLU A 111 -25.94 -14.25 -16.02
C GLU A 111 -24.46 -14.66 -16.03
N MET A 112 -24.00 -15.30 -14.96
CA MET A 112 -22.65 -15.93 -14.92
C MET A 112 -22.64 -17.38 -14.41
N VAL A 113 -23.78 -18.08 -14.45
CA VAL A 113 -23.88 -19.50 -14.04
C VAL A 113 -24.20 -20.46 -15.22
N SER A 114 -24.27 -20.00 -16.47
CA SER A 114 -24.68 -20.88 -17.59
C SER A 114 -23.56 -21.44 -18.49
N LEU A 115 -22.27 -21.26 -18.17
CA LEU A 115 -21.19 -21.71 -19.08
C LEU A 115 -20.05 -22.50 -18.42
N GLY A 116 -20.30 -23.10 -17.25
CA GLY A 116 -19.24 -23.70 -16.43
C GLY A 116 -19.33 -25.19 -16.07
N THR A 117 -20.51 -25.82 -16.01
CA THR A 117 -20.64 -27.25 -15.68
C THR A 117 -21.94 -27.87 -16.22
N ALA A 118 -22.15 -27.80 -17.54
CA ALA A 118 -22.91 -28.87 -18.19
C ALA A 118 -21.96 -30.07 -18.33
N ARG A 119 -22.41 -31.26 -17.89
CA ARG A 119 -21.79 -32.60 -18.03
C ARG A 119 -20.93 -33.09 -16.86
N VAL A 120 -21.58 -33.55 -15.78
CA VAL A 120 -21.52 -34.95 -15.25
C VAL A 120 -22.72 -35.17 -14.30
N MET A 121 -23.92 -35.37 -14.83
CA MET A 121 -25.01 -36.10 -14.14
C MET A 121 -25.93 -36.69 -15.22
N ASP A 122 -25.41 -37.65 -15.98
CA ASP A 122 -26.23 -38.62 -16.69
C ASP A 122 -25.59 -39.97 -16.43
N ASP A 123 -26.04 -40.62 -15.36
CA ASP A 123 -26.23 -42.08 -15.25
C ASP A 123 -26.47 -42.44 -13.78
N ALA A 124 -27.69 -42.12 -13.31
CA ALA A 124 -28.34 -42.89 -12.25
C ALA A 124 -29.83 -42.50 -12.16
N ALA A 125 -30.64 -43.38 -12.73
CA ALA A 125 -31.92 -43.82 -12.18
C ALA A 125 -33.23 -43.07 -12.56
N LEU A 126 -34.05 -43.83 -13.31
CA LEU A 126 -35.48 -44.14 -13.09
C LEU A 126 -36.56 -43.31 -13.82
N ALA A 127 -37.09 -43.90 -14.90
CA ALA A 127 -38.51 -44.24 -15.16
C ALA A 127 -38.56 -44.79 -16.62
N ASP A 128 -39.12 -45.94 -16.99
CA ASP A 128 -40.11 -46.87 -16.45
C ASP A 128 -39.76 -48.29 -17.00
#